data_AF-A0A023BQP6-F1
#
_entry.id   AF-A0A023BQP6-F1
#
_cell.length_a   1.000
_cell.length_b   1.000
_cell.length_c   1.000
_cell.angle_alpha   90.00
_cell.angle_beta   90.00
_cell.angle_gamma   90.00
#
_symmetry.space_group_name_H-M   'P 1'
#
loop_
_entity.id
_entity.type
_entity.pdbx_description
1 polymer ?
#
loop_
_entity_poly.entity_id
_entity_poly.type
_entity_poly.pdbx_seq_one_letter_code
_entity_poly.pdbx_strand_id
1 'polypeptide(L)'
;AAEAARLAEEKRLADEAAAEAARLAEEKRLADEAAAEAARLAEEKRLADEAAAEAARLAEEKRLADEAAAEAARLAEEKRLADEAAKAAATANEEGLDEIKKELDNSSRITSKIFARRDSLLTTSLNVDKREFSKLLESLVSMNDDADEAKKESDPASSKRLTARNRFVKFAETTRPEAQIATKFIPGYPEGYYLIGNVFKGGTYADKFSGTLKDLGFDNSKIILNPENQFQYVAIESYTNKDEATEKYLNNIDNRYFGDMWILHIAKSRVESYKKLLQETRLIKDTVKDDTVLTESLSYIGGHNIENGYYLITNIFKRENYFERGMAKLRAQGLEPQYFRNPKDNYIYVYLKRHDNLEEAKQSLFSNVNNSYDGDLYILKIQ
;
A
#
# COMPACT_ATOMS: atom_id res chain seq x y z
N ALA A 1 -105.05 -9.03 78.47
CA ALA A 1 -105.06 -8.35 77.15
C ALA A 1 -103.79 -7.53 76.89
N ALA A 2 -103.24 -6.79 77.86
CA ALA A 2 -102.07 -5.91 77.64
C ALA A 2 -100.69 -6.63 77.50
N GLU A 3 -100.47 -7.76 78.17
CA GLU A 3 -99.18 -8.47 78.17
C GLU A 3 -98.94 -9.28 76.87
N ALA A 4 -100.00 -9.87 76.31
CA ALA A 4 -99.96 -10.54 75.01
C ALA A 4 -99.69 -9.56 73.84
N ALA A 5 -100.13 -8.29 73.97
CA ALA A 5 -99.85 -7.24 73.00
C ALA A 5 -98.38 -6.78 73.06
N ARG A 6 -97.80 -6.67 74.26
CA ARG A 6 -96.41 -6.24 74.44
C ARG A 6 -95.40 -7.29 73.92
N LEU A 7 -95.69 -8.58 74.12
CA LEU A 7 -94.86 -9.68 73.63
C LEU A 7 -94.91 -9.82 72.08
N ALA A 8 -96.06 -9.49 71.47
CA ALA A 8 -96.21 -9.47 70.02
C ALA A 8 -95.48 -8.29 69.38
N GLU A 9 -95.50 -7.10 70.01
CA GLU A 9 -94.76 -5.92 69.57
C GLU A 9 -93.23 -6.14 69.65
N GLU A 10 -92.73 -6.73 70.74
CA GLU A 10 -91.31 -7.04 70.93
C GLU A 10 -90.81 -8.07 69.91
N LYS A 11 -91.61 -9.11 69.63
CA LYS A 11 -91.30 -10.09 68.59
C LYS A 11 -91.29 -9.46 67.19
N ARG A 12 -92.23 -8.55 66.90
CA ARG A 12 -92.26 -7.80 65.63
C ARG A 12 -91.03 -6.90 65.47
N LEU A 13 -90.59 -6.24 66.54
CA LEU A 13 -89.36 -5.43 66.54
C LEU A 13 -88.09 -6.26 66.34
N ALA A 14 -88.01 -7.45 66.95
CA ALA A 14 -86.88 -8.36 66.76
C ALA A 14 -86.85 -8.93 65.33
N ASP A 15 -88.01 -9.28 64.76
CA ASP A 15 -88.12 -9.74 63.38
C ASP A 15 -87.78 -8.60 62.38
N GLU A 16 -88.18 -7.35 62.68
CA GLU A 16 -87.85 -6.17 61.87
C GLU A 16 -86.35 -5.82 61.94
N ALA A 17 -85.72 -5.90 63.12
CA ALA A 17 -84.29 -5.71 63.28
C ALA A 17 -83.45 -6.83 62.61
N ALA A 18 -83.93 -8.08 62.65
CA ALA A 18 -83.28 -9.19 61.95
C ALA A 18 -83.40 -9.05 60.43
N ALA A 19 -84.55 -8.59 59.94
CA ALA A 19 -84.75 -8.29 58.52
C ALA A 19 -83.88 -7.12 58.05
N GLU A 20 -83.73 -6.07 58.85
CA GLU A 20 -82.85 -4.94 58.53
C GLU A 20 -81.37 -5.34 58.54
N ALA A 21 -80.93 -6.14 59.53
CA ALA A 21 -79.57 -6.69 59.57
C ALA A 21 -79.27 -7.61 58.37
N ALA A 22 -80.23 -8.43 57.95
CA ALA A 22 -80.11 -9.26 56.75
C ALA A 22 -80.03 -8.42 55.47
N ARG A 23 -80.81 -7.33 55.38
CA ARG A 23 -80.77 -6.41 54.23
C ARG A 23 -79.44 -5.66 54.15
N LEU A 24 -78.89 -5.24 55.29
CA LEU A 24 -77.59 -4.55 55.37
C LEU A 24 -76.42 -5.49 55.02
N ALA A 25 -76.50 -6.76 55.42
CA ALA A 25 -75.51 -7.78 55.05
C ALA A 25 -75.53 -8.08 53.54
N GLU A 26 -76.72 -8.14 52.94
CA GLU A 26 -76.88 -8.34 51.51
C GLU A 26 -76.41 -7.13 50.69
N GLU A 27 -76.70 -5.90 51.15
CA GLU A 27 -76.19 -4.66 50.55
C GLU A 27 -74.66 -4.60 50.57
N LYS A 28 -74.04 -5.01 51.69
CA LYS A 28 -72.57 -5.09 51.80
C LYS A 28 -71.98 -6.15 50.88
N ARG A 29 -72.62 -7.32 50.75
CA ARG A 29 -72.20 -8.37 49.82
C ARG A 29 -72.26 -7.91 48.37
N LEU A 30 -73.32 -7.20 47.98
CA LEU A 30 -73.46 -6.59 46.66
C LEU A 30 -72.41 -5.50 46.39
N ALA A 31 -72.07 -4.68 47.39
CA ALA A 31 -71.01 -3.67 47.27
C ALA A 31 -69.62 -4.31 47.09
N ASP A 32 -69.32 -5.37 47.85
CA ASP A 32 -68.06 -6.11 47.74
C ASP A 32 -67.95 -6.85 46.39
N GLU A 33 -69.06 -7.41 45.89
CA GLU A 33 -69.15 -8.06 44.57
C GLU A 33 -68.95 -7.05 43.43
N ALA A 34 -69.57 -5.87 43.51
CA ALA A 34 -69.39 -4.79 42.54
C ALA A 34 -67.95 -4.21 42.55
N ALA A 35 -67.32 -4.10 43.73
CA ALA A 35 -65.93 -3.67 43.84
C ALA A 35 -64.95 -4.70 43.25
N ALA A 36 -65.20 -5.99 43.46
CA ALA A 36 -64.40 -7.06 42.86
C ALA A 36 -64.55 -7.11 41.33
N GLU A 37 -65.75 -6.90 40.80
CA GLU A 37 -65.98 -6.83 39.35
C GLU A 37 -65.29 -5.60 38.72
N ALA A 38 -65.38 -4.43 39.36
CA ALA A 38 -64.70 -3.22 38.92
C ALA A 38 -63.17 -3.39 38.93
N ALA A 39 -62.60 -4.06 39.94
CA ALA A 39 -61.18 -4.37 40.00
C ALA A 39 -60.73 -5.33 38.89
N ARG A 40 -61.55 -6.35 38.58
CA ARG A 40 -61.27 -7.31 37.51
C ARG A 40 -61.30 -6.65 36.13
N LEU A 41 -62.25 -5.74 35.90
CA LEU A 41 -62.38 -4.99 34.65
C LEU A 41 -61.21 -4.00 34.46
N ALA A 42 -60.73 -3.38 35.54
CA ALA A 42 -59.56 -2.50 35.50
C ALA A 42 -58.28 -3.27 35.17
N GLU A 43 -58.11 -4.48 35.72
CA GLU A 43 -56.95 -5.34 35.44
C GLU A 43 -56.97 -5.89 34.01
N GLU A 44 -58.15 -6.28 33.50
CA GLU A 44 -58.32 -6.69 32.10
C GLU A 44 -57.96 -5.55 31.13
N LYS A 45 -58.36 -4.32 31.43
CA LYS A 45 -57.99 -3.15 30.65
C LYS A 45 -56.49 -2.87 30.68
N ARG A 46 -55.85 -2.99 31.85
CA ARG A 46 -54.39 -2.83 32.00
C ARG A 46 -53.63 -3.85 31.16
N LEU A 47 -54.06 -5.12 31.17
CA LEU A 47 -53.49 -6.19 30.35
C LEU A 47 -53.67 -5.94 28.85
N ALA A 48 -54.82 -5.42 28.42
CA ALA A 48 -55.07 -5.06 27.03
C ALA A 48 -54.16 -3.89 26.56
N ASP A 49 -54.00 -2.87 27.40
CA ASP A 49 -53.12 -1.73 27.12
C ASP A 49 -51.64 -2.16 27.08
N GLU A 50 -51.22 -3.06 27.98
CA GLU A 50 -49.87 -3.63 28.01
C GLU A 50 -49.58 -4.47 26.75
N ALA A 51 -50.52 -5.32 26.34
CA ALA A 51 -50.41 -6.11 25.10
C ALA A 51 -50.36 -5.24 23.83
N ALA A 52 -51.14 -4.14 23.79
CA ALA A 52 -51.11 -3.19 22.68
C ALA A 52 -49.77 -2.44 22.60
N ALA A 53 -49.21 -2.05 23.75
CA ALA A 53 -47.90 -1.41 23.81
C ALA A 53 -46.77 -2.35 23.37
N GLU A 54 -46.81 -3.62 23.77
CA GLU A 54 -45.84 -4.63 23.34
C GLU A 54 -45.92 -4.89 21.82
N ALA A 55 -47.14 -5.03 21.27
CA ALA A 55 -47.35 -5.19 19.84
C ALA A 55 -46.83 -3.98 19.03
N ALA A 56 -47.03 -2.75 19.53
CA ALA A 56 -46.50 -1.55 18.91
C ALA A 56 -44.96 -1.51 18.93
N ARG A 57 -44.34 -1.92 20.04
CA ARG A 57 -42.87 -1.96 20.17
C ARG A 57 -42.25 -3.00 19.24
N LEU A 58 -42.89 -4.16 19.09
CA LEU A 58 -42.45 -5.23 18.19
C LEU A 58 -42.58 -4.81 16.70
N ALA A 59 -43.64 -4.07 16.36
CA ALA A 59 -43.81 -3.53 15.01
C ALA A 59 -42.75 -2.47 14.68
N GLU A 60 -42.41 -1.60 15.63
CA GLU A 60 -41.35 -0.59 15.45
C GLU A 60 -39.96 -1.21 15.35
N GLU A 61 -39.65 -2.23 16.17
CA GLU A 61 -38.40 -3.00 16.07
C GLU A 61 -38.25 -3.65 14.68
N LYS A 62 -39.33 -4.23 14.15
CA LYS A 62 -39.34 -4.81 12.80
C LYS A 62 -39.11 -3.75 11.72
N ARG A 63 -39.73 -2.57 11.85
CA ARG A 63 -39.53 -1.45 10.92
C ARG A 63 -38.08 -0.96 10.91
N LEU A 64 -37.46 -0.84 12.08
CA LEU A 64 -36.04 -0.48 12.20
C LEU A 64 -35.11 -1.55 11.60
N ALA A 65 -35.42 -2.83 11.79
CA ALA A 65 -34.64 -3.91 11.20
C ALA A 65 -34.74 -3.92 9.66
N ASP A 66 -35.94 -3.70 9.12
CA ASP A 66 -36.17 -3.60 7.67
C ASP A 66 -35.46 -2.36 7.08
N GLU A 67 -35.48 -1.22 7.78
CA GLU A 67 -34.78 0.02 7.39
C GLU A 67 -33.25 -0.16 7.41
N ALA A 68 -32.70 -0.78 8.45
CA ALA A 68 -31.26 -1.10 8.52
C ALA A 68 -30.82 -2.10 7.44
N ALA A 69 -31.66 -3.09 7.13
CA ALA A 69 -31.40 -4.04 6.04
C ALA A 69 -31.43 -3.36 4.67
N ALA A 70 -32.35 -2.43 4.44
CA ALA A 70 -32.42 -1.64 3.21
C ALA A 70 -31.21 -0.71 3.05
N GLU A 71 -30.76 -0.07 4.13
CA GLU A 71 -29.56 0.77 4.13
C GLU A 71 -28.29 -0.05 3.86
N ALA A 72 -28.14 -1.21 4.51
CA ALA A 72 -27.03 -2.14 4.27
C ALA A 72 -27.01 -2.64 2.82
N ALA A 73 -28.18 -2.96 2.24
CA ALA A 73 -28.29 -3.36 0.84
C ALA A 73 -27.90 -2.22 -0.12
N ARG A 74 -28.30 -0.98 0.17
CA ARG A 74 -27.93 0.19 -0.64
C ARG A 74 -26.43 0.46 -0.59
N LEU A 75 -25.81 0.31 0.59
CA LEU A 75 -24.37 0.50 0.78
C LEU A 75 -23.54 -0.61 0.09
N ALA A 76 -24.05 -1.85 0.12
CA ALA A 76 -23.45 -2.97 -0.61
C ALA A 76 -23.54 -2.78 -2.14
N GLU A 77 -24.68 -2.30 -2.64
CA GLU A 77 -24.88 -2.02 -4.06
C GLU A 77 -24.02 -0.82 -4.53
N GLU A 78 -23.91 0.24 -3.74
CA GLU A 78 -22.99 1.36 -3.99
C GLU A 78 -21.53 0.88 -4.09
N LYS A 79 -21.10 0.01 -3.16
CA LYS A 79 -19.77 -0.60 -3.20
C LYS A 79 -19.58 -1.49 -4.44
N ARG A 80 -20.59 -2.27 -4.84
CA ARG A 80 -20.55 -3.11 -6.04
C ARG A 80 -20.42 -2.26 -7.31
N LEU A 81 -21.18 -1.17 -7.42
CA LEU A 81 -21.09 -0.20 -8.51
C LEU A 81 -19.73 0.51 -8.53
N ALA A 82 -19.16 0.86 -7.37
CA ALA A 82 -17.82 1.42 -7.29
C ALA A 82 -16.73 0.42 -7.73
N ASP A 83 -16.83 -0.84 -7.29
CA ASP A 83 -15.92 -1.92 -7.69
C ASP A 83 -16.06 -2.26 -9.19
N GLU A 84 -17.28 -2.25 -9.72
CA GLU A 84 -17.57 -2.48 -11.14
C GLU A 84 -17.09 -1.31 -12.01
N ALA A 85 -17.29 -0.06 -11.58
CA ALA A 85 -16.74 1.12 -12.23
C ALA A 85 -15.20 1.13 -12.18
N ALA A 86 -14.59 0.72 -11.06
CA ALA A 86 -13.14 0.57 -10.94
C ALA A 86 -12.60 -0.52 -11.88
N LYS A 87 -13.29 -1.66 -12.00
CA LYS A 87 -12.94 -2.71 -12.96
C LYS A 87 -13.15 -2.27 -14.41
N ALA A 88 -14.25 -1.62 -14.73
CA ALA A 88 -14.54 -1.11 -16.08
C ALA A 88 -13.53 -0.02 -16.49
N ALA A 89 -13.15 0.86 -15.57
CA ALA A 89 -12.06 1.82 -15.77
C ALA A 89 -10.70 1.14 -15.91
N ALA A 90 -10.46 0.02 -15.22
CA ALA A 90 -9.24 -0.76 -15.41
C ALA A 90 -9.20 -1.40 -16.81
N THR A 91 -10.29 -2.00 -17.30
CA THR A 91 -10.34 -2.67 -18.61
C THR A 91 -10.37 -1.70 -19.79
N ALA A 92 -11.09 -0.58 -19.69
CA ALA A 92 -11.12 0.43 -20.74
C ALA A 92 -9.76 1.13 -20.93
N ASN A 93 -8.93 1.14 -19.89
CA ASN A 93 -7.57 1.68 -19.93
C ASN A 93 -6.51 0.65 -20.35
N GLU A 94 -6.87 -0.51 -20.93
CA GLU A 94 -5.90 -1.50 -21.42
C GLU A 94 -5.75 -1.52 -22.96
N GLU A 95 -6.57 -0.76 -23.69
CA GLU A 95 -6.38 -0.59 -25.15
C GLU A 95 -5.00 0.03 -25.46
N GLY A 96 -4.23 -0.63 -26.34
CA GLY A 96 -2.87 -0.24 -26.70
C GLY A 96 -1.79 -0.67 -25.70
N LEU A 97 -2.14 -1.34 -24.59
CA LEU A 97 -1.17 -1.83 -23.62
C LEU A 97 -0.20 -2.86 -24.23
N ASP A 98 -0.71 -3.74 -25.10
CA ASP A 98 0.10 -4.78 -25.73
C ASP A 98 1.15 -4.22 -26.69
N GLU A 99 0.81 -3.14 -27.41
CA GLU A 99 1.76 -2.43 -28.27
C GLU A 99 2.85 -1.75 -27.45
N ILE A 100 2.47 -1.09 -26.34
CA ILE A 100 3.44 -0.47 -25.43
C ILE A 100 4.37 -1.53 -24.80
N LYS A 101 3.82 -2.66 -24.35
CA LYS A 101 4.61 -3.78 -23.80
C LYS A 101 5.61 -4.31 -24.82
N LYS A 102 5.15 -4.55 -26.05
CA LYS A 102 6.01 -5.01 -27.14
C LYS A 102 7.16 -4.03 -27.43
N GLU A 103 6.91 -2.72 -27.37
CA GLU A 103 7.97 -1.73 -27.56
C GLU A 103 8.96 -1.69 -26.37
N LEU A 104 8.46 -1.85 -25.14
CA LEU A 104 9.31 -2.02 -23.95
C LEU A 104 10.18 -3.28 -24.03
N ASP A 105 9.63 -4.40 -24.51
CA ASP A 105 10.35 -5.66 -24.69
C ASP A 105 11.47 -5.51 -25.73
N ASN A 106 11.23 -4.75 -26.80
CA ASN A 106 12.28 -4.41 -27.77
C ASN A 106 13.41 -3.54 -27.18
N SER A 107 13.19 -2.94 -26.01
CA SER A 107 14.17 -2.14 -25.28
C SER A 107 14.42 -2.69 -23.87
N SER A 108 14.24 -3.99 -23.69
CA SER A 108 14.24 -4.65 -22.37
C SER A 108 15.53 -4.43 -21.57
N ARG A 109 16.67 -4.26 -22.24
CA ARG A 109 17.94 -3.92 -21.58
C ARG A 109 17.88 -2.56 -20.90
N ILE A 110 17.27 -1.58 -21.56
CA ILE A 110 17.10 -0.23 -21.03
C ILE A 110 16.06 -0.25 -19.92
N THR A 111 14.91 -0.90 -20.14
CA THR A 111 13.85 -1.00 -19.12
C THR A 111 14.35 -1.71 -17.87
N SER A 112 15.11 -2.80 -18.01
CA SER A 112 15.74 -3.52 -16.88
C SER A 112 16.71 -2.65 -16.10
N LYS A 113 17.51 -1.81 -16.78
CA LYS A 113 18.38 -0.83 -16.11
C LYS A 113 17.58 0.26 -15.39
N ILE A 114 16.48 0.73 -15.96
CA ILE A 114 15.57 1.69 -15.31
C ILE A 114 14.98 1.05 -14.04
N PHE A 115 14.50 -0.19 -14.13
CA PHE A 115 13.99 -0.92 -12.97
C PHE A 115 15.08 -1.15 -11.91
N ALA A 116 16.26 -1.64 -12.31
CA ALA A 116 17.37 -1.85 -11.39
C ALA A 116 17.84 -0.55 -10.73
N ARG A 117 17.82 0.58 -11.45
CA ARG A 117 18.08 1.90 -10.86
C ARG A 117 16.99 2.23 -9.84
N ARG A 118 15.72 2.15 -10.23
CA ARG A 118 14.57 2.43 -9.34
C ARG A 118 14.61 1.56 -8.08
N ASP A 119 14.97 0.29 -8.21
CA ASP A 119 15.11 -0.66 -7.10
C ASP A 119 16.39 -0.42 -6.29
N SER A 120 17.49 0.00 -6.91
CA SER A 120 18.74 0.33 -6.23
C SER A 120 18.63 1.62 -5.42
N LEU A 121 17.77 2.57 -5.81
CA LEU A 121 17.39 3.71 -4.95
C LEU A 121 16.75 3.26 -3.62
N LEU A 122 16.30 2.01 -3.54
CA LEU A 122 15.69 1.42 -2.36
C LEU A 122 16.73 0.73 -1.47
N THR A 123 17.84 0.26 -2.05
CA THR A 123 18.85 -0.55 -1.34
C THR A 123 20.18 0.16 -1.11
N THR A 124 20.52 1.17 -1.91
CA THR A 124 21.89 1.68 -2.08
C THR A 124 22.04 3.15 -1.69
N SER A 125 21.38 3.56 -0.62
CA SER A 125 21.93 4.65 0.19
C SER A 125 22.61 4.01 1.41
N LEU A 126 23.93 3.90 1.29
CA LEU A 126 24.93 3.73 2.37
C LEU A 126 24.42 2.98 3.61
N ASN A 127 24.61 1.65 3.62
CA ASN A 127 24.50 0.83 4.85
C ASN A 127 25.39 1.32 6.02
N VAL A 128 26.23 2.34 5.80
CA VAL A 128 27.08 2.97 6.83
C VAL A 128 26.32 4.05 7.62
N ASP A 129 25.34 4.75 7.04
CA ASP A 129 24.60 5.83 7.74
C ASP A 129 23.28 5.38 8.35
N LYS A 130 22.63 4.34 7.83
CA LYS A 130 21.34 3.84 8.37
C LYS A 130 21.42 3.44 9.85
N ARG A 131 22.54 2.85 10.29
CA ARG A 131 22.72 2.42 11.70
C ARG A 131 22.95 3.59 12.65
N GLU A 132 23.64 4.64 12.20
CA GLU A 132 23.87 5.84 12.99
C GLU A 132 22.64 6.76 12.98
N PHE A 133 21.86 6.76 11.89
CA PHE A 133 20.59 7.47 11.79
C PHE A 133 19.47 6.80 12.61
N SER A 134 19.32 5.47 12.59
CA SER A 134 18.38 4.78 13.47
C SER A 134 18.72 5.00 14.95
N LYS A 135 20.00 4.99 15.33
CA LYS A 135 20.44 5.39 16.68
C LYS A 135 20.16 6.85 17.00
N LEU A 136 20.21 7.74 15.99
CA LEU A 136 19.87 9.15 16.16
C LEU A 136 18.35 9.33 16.37
N LEU A 137 17.51 8.62 15.61
CA LEU A 137 16.05 8.61 15.78
C LEU A 137 15.66 8.03 17.14
N GLU A 138 16.26 6.92 17.53
CA GLU A 138 16.03 6.28 18.83
C GLU A 138 16.52 7.17 19.99
N SER A 139 17.65 7.88 19.79
CA SER A 139 18.14 8.92 20.71
C SER A 139 17.28 10.18 20.74
N LEU A 140 16.56 10.51 19.67
CA LEU A 140 15.67 11.67 19.59
C LEU A 140 14.35 11.42 20.32
N VAL A 141 13.82 10.21 20.17
CA VAL A 141 12.65 9.73 20.92
C VAL A 141 12.97 9.71 22.42
N SER A 142 14.14 9.19 22.82
CA SER A 142 14.56 9.21 24.23
C SER A 142 14.88 10.61 24.76
N MET A 143 15.37 11.53 23.91
CA MET A 143 15.64 12.92 24.31
C MET A 143 14.37 13.75 24.53
N ASN A 144 13.23 13.36 23.95
CA ASN A 144 11.96 14.06 24.19
C ASN A 144 11.44 13.78 25.61
N ASP A 145 11.64 12.54 26.10
CA ASP A 145 11.38 12.14 27.48
C ASP A 145 12.34 12.86 28.46
N ASP A 146 13.64 12.91 28.14
CA ASP A 146 14.65 13.61 28.94
C ASP A 146 14.47 15.14 28.94
N ALA A 147 13.94 15.73 27.86
CA ALA A 147 13.69 17.17 27.75
C ALA A 147 12.49 17.62 28.60
N ASP A 148 11.48 16.77 28.78
CA ASP A 148 10.39 17.02 29.73
C ASP A 148 10.84 16.85 31.19
N GLU A 149 11.85 16.03 31.44
CA GLU A 149 12.52 15.91 32.75
C GLU A 149 13.47 17.11 33.03
N ALA A 150 14.19 17.59 32.02
CA ALA A 150 15.11 18.73 32.11
C ALA A 150 14.40 20.09 32.24
N LYS A 151 13.12 20.23 31.86
CA LYS A 151 12.30 21.42 32.16
C LYS A 151 12.13 21.67 33.67
N LYS A 152 12.47 20.70 34.53
CA LYS A 152 12.46 20.84 36.00
C LYS A 152 13.79 21.32 36.60
N GLU A 153 14.87 21.44 35.83
CA GLU A 153 16.18 21.89 36.33
C GLU A 153 16.55 23.30 35.83
N SER A 154 16.94 24.15 36.78
CA SER A 154 17.13 25.59 36.59
C SER A 154 18.61 26.01 36.53
N ASP A 155 19.43 25.43 35.65
CA ASP A 155 20.84 25.84 35.50
C ASP A 155 21.19 26.30 34.05
N PRO A 156 21.66 27.55 33.81
CA PRO A 156 21.83 28.12 32.47
C PRO A 156 23.12 27.69 31.73
N ALA A 157 23.87 26.70 32.23
CA ALA A 157 25.16 26.30 31.64
C ALA A 157 25.06 25.32 30.44
N SER A 158 23.86 24.94 30.00
CA SER A 158 23.66 23.91 28.96
C SER A 158 23.75 24.44 27.51
N SER A 159 23.48 25.72 27.27
CA SER A 159 23.28 26.28 25.91
C SER A 159 24.52 26.20 25.01
N LYS A 160 25.73 26.34 25.58
CA LYS A 160 27.00 26.22 24.82
C LYS A 160 27.43 24.77 24.54
N ARG A 161 27.00 23.81 25.37
CA ARG A 161 27.27 22.37 25.17
C ARG A 161 26.32 21.76 24.13
N LEU A 162 25.12 22.33 23.97
CA LEU A 162 24.14 21.95 22.94
C LEU A 162 24.67 22.20 21.52
N THR A 163 25.28 23.34 21.25
CA THR A 163 25.75 23.68 19.89
C THR A 163 26.92 22.82 19.41
N ALA A 164 27.84 22.44 20.30
CA ALA A 164 29.01 21.62 19.97
C ALA A 164 28.71 20.11 19.82
N ARG A 165 27.57 19.66 20.34
CA ARG A 165 27.07 18.28 20.20
C ARG A 165 26.00 18.13 19.11
N ASN A 166 25.59 19.22 18.46
CA ASN A 166 24.57 19.18 17.41
C ASN A 166 25.12 18.53 16.13
N ARG A 167 25.14 17.19 16.11
CA ARG A 167 25.11 16.39 14.87
C ARG A 167 23.98 16.86 13.93
N PHE A 168 22.92 17.47 14.47
CA PHE A 168 21.84 18.15 13.76
C PHE A 168 22.30 19.21 12.77
N VAL A 169 23.33 20.01 13.08
CA VAL A 169 23.79 21.10 12.18
C VAL A 169 24.46 20.53 10.92
N LYS A 170 25.13 19.38 11.03
CA LYS A 170 25.73 18.72 9.85
C LYS A 170 24.70 18.08 8.91
N PHE A 171 23.54 17.65 9.42
CA PHE A 171 22.47 17.09 8.58
C PHE A 171 21.57 18.18 7.98
N ALA A 172 21.38 19.31 8.67
CA ALA A 172 20.56 20.42 8.18
C ALA A 172 21.15 21.16 6.96
N GLU A 173 22.47 21.13 6.77
CA GLU A 173 23.15 21.80 5.65
C GLU A 173 23.27 20.93 4.38
N THR A 174 22.88 19.66 4.42
CA THR A 174 22.91 18.80 3.23
C THR A 174 21.65 19.05 2.39
N THR A 175 21.78 19.82 1.32
CA THR A 175 20.74 19.94 0.31
C THR A 175 20.47 18.56 -0.29
N ARG A 176 19.22 18.10 -0.27
CA ARG A 176 18.87 16.81 -0.87
C ARG A 176 19.15 16.85 -2.38
N PRO A 177 19.67 15.75 -2.96
CA PRO A 177 19.76 15.65 -4.41
C PRO A 177 18.37 15.72 -5.02
N GLU A 178 18.28 16.06 -6.31
CA GLU A 178 17.01 16.13 -7.04
C GLU A 178 16.15 14.87 -6.81
N ALA A 179 14.84 15.07 -6.60
CA ALA A 179 13.92 14.01 -6.27
C ALA A 179 13.83 12.99 -7.42
N GLN A 180 14.18 11.74 -7.13
CA GLN A 180 13.98 10.65 -8.07
C GLN A 180 12.53 10.17 -7.96
N ILE A 181 11.79 10.31 -9.06
CA ILE A 181 10.38 9.92 -9.15
C ILE A 181 10.28 8.63 -9.96
N ALA A 182 9.71 7.58 -9.36
CA ALA A 182 9.37 6.37 -10.10
C ALA A 182 7.85 6.27 -10.27
N THR A 183 7.39 6.20 -11.50
CA THR A 183 5.96 6.00 -11.82
C THR A 183 5.64 4.52 -11.92
N LYS A 184 4.63 4.07 -11.16
CA LYS A 184 4.11 2.70 -11.17
C LYS A 184 2.59 2.69 -11.05
N PHE A 185 1.94 1.66 -11.57
CA PHE A 185 0.54 1.38 -11.27
C PHE A 185 0.45 0.32 -10.17
N ILE A 186 -0.19 0.65 -9.05
CA ILE A 186 -0.37 -0.27 -7.92
C ILE A 186 -1.87 -0.38 -7.62
N PRO A 187 -2.52 -1.52 -7.97
CA PRO A 187 -3.94 -1.74 -7.72
C PRO A 187 -4.29 -1.57 -6.24
N GLY A 188 -5.41 -0.91 -5.97
CA GLY A 188 -5.93 -0.72 -4.60
C GLY A 188 -5.37 0.50 -3.86
N TYR A 189 -4.48 1.27 -4.48
CA TYR A 189 -3.95 2.52 -3.91
C TYR A 189 -4.36 3.71 -4.78
N PRO A 190 -4.75 4.86 -4.18
CA PRO A 190 -5.16 6.03 -4.96
C PRO A 190 -3.98 6.62 -5.72
N GLU A 191 -4.28 7.25 -6.85
CA GLU A 191 -3.32 8.03 -7.63
C GLU A 191 -2.71 9.13 -6.77
N GLY A 192 -1.39 9.37 -6.93
CA GLY A 192 -0.69 10.42 -6.22
C GLY A 192 0.80 10.16 -6.06
N TYR A 193 1.46 11.04 -5.31
CA TYR A 193 2.89 11.07 -5.06
C TYR A 193 3.15 10.72 -3.59
N TYR A 194 3.87 9.63 -3.37
CA TYR A 194 4.13 9.07 -2.06
C TYR A 194 5.61 9.19 -1.72
N LEU A 195 5.93 9.78 -0.58
CA LEU A 195 7.29 9.85 -0.07
C LEU A 195 7.64 8.53 0.59
N ILE A 196 8.41 7.70 -0.10
CA ILE A 196 8.79 6.39 0.39
C ILE A 196 10.09 6.50 1.17
N GLY A 197 10.04 6.17 2.47
CA GLY A 197 11.21 6.18 3.35
C GLY A 197 12.01 4.89 3.30
N ASN A 198 11.36 3.75 3.07
CA ASN A 198 12.03 2.46 3.00
C ASN A 198 11.21 1.40 2.27
N VAL A 199 11.86 0.32 1.85
CA VAL A 199 11.27 -0.80 1.12
C VAL A 199 11.76 -2.12 1.68
N PHE A 200 10.84 -3.06 1.90
CA PHE A 200 11.15 -4.36 2.50
C PHE A 200 10.68 -5.51 1.62
N LYS A 201 11.46 -6.60 1.58
CA LYS A 201 11.12 -7.85 0.88
C LYS A 201 9.97 -8.64 1.54
N GLY A 202 9.38 -8.10 2.61
CA GLY A 202 8.33 -8.72 3.42
C GLY A 202 8.79 -8.99 4.86
N GLY A 203 7.90 -9.63 5.64
CA GLY A 203 8.07 -9.85 7.07
C GLY A 203 7.68 -8.64 7.91
N THR A 204 8.06 -8.62 9.18
CA THR A 204 7.61 -7.62 10.16
C THR A 204 8.41 -6.30 10.13
N TYR A 205 9.35 -6.14 9.20
CA TYR A 205 10.25 -4.98 9.20
C TYR A 205 9.54 -3.69 8.75
N ALA A 206 8.61 -3.81 7.80
CA ALA A 206 7.78 -2.68 7.39
C ALA A 206 6.88 -2.21 8.54
N ASP A 207 6.30 -3.15 9.30
CA ASP A 207 5.48 -2.84 10.47
C ASP A 207 6.30 -2.14 11.56
N LYS A 208 7.51 -2.63 11.84
CA LYS A 208 8.42 -1.98 12.80
C LYS A 208 8.77 -0.57 12.39
N PHE A 209 9.15 -0.37 11.12
CA PHE A 209 9.50 0.95 10.60
C PHE A 209 8.29 1.90 10.60
N SER A 210 7.11 1.41 10.24
CA SER A 210 5.86 2.19 10.35
C SER A 210 5.54 2.54 11.80
N GLY A 211 5.81 1.64 12.76
CA GLY A 211 5.75 1.95 14.20
C GLY A 211 6.65 3.12 14.57
N THR A 212 7.93 3.07 14.18
CA THR A 212 8.87 4.18 14.41
C THR A 212 8.42 5.48 13.77
N LEU A 213 7.82 5.44 12.57
CA LEU A 213 7.26 6.63 11.93
C LEU A 213 6.10 7.23 12.74
N LYS A 214 5.23 6.39 13.32
CA LYS A 214 4.15 6.86 14.21
C LYS A 214 4.70 7.50 15.47
N ASP A 215 5.71 6.90 16.08
CA ASP A 215 6.38 7.47 17.27
C ASP A 215 7.02 8.83 16.97
N LEU A 216 7.44 9.06 15.71
CA LEU A 216 7.95 10.34 15.21
C LEU A 216 6.86 11.34 14.77
N GLY A 217 5.58 11.00 14.92
CA GLY A 217 4.44 11.86 14.56
C GLY A 217 4.00 11.76 13.10
N PHE A 218 4.37 10.70 12.38
CA PHE A 218 3.87 10.38 11.04
C PHE A 218 2.75 9.34 11.09
N ASP A 219 1.63 9.72 11.70
CA ASP A 219 0.44 8.86 11.87
C ASP A 219 -0.19 8.42 10.55
N ASN A 220 0.00 9.23 9.51
CA ASN A 220 -0.52 8.99 8.16
C ASN A 220 0.37 8.08 7.31
N SER A 221 1.42 7.49 7.89
CA SER A 221 2.29 6.56 7.18
C SER A 221 1.51 5.32 6.70
N LYS A 222 1.84 4.82 5.50
CA LYS A 222 1.14 3.72 4.84
C LYS A 222 2.11 2.68 4.32
N ILE A 223 1.76 1.41 4.48
CA ILE A 223 2.47 0.29 3.85
C ILE A 223 1.78 -0.04 2.53
N ILE A 224 2.52 0.07 1.44
CA ILE A 224 2.07 -0.16 0.06
C ILE A 224 2.69 -1.45 -0.44
N LEU A 225 1.88 -2.47 -0.73
CA LEU A 225 2.38 -3.71 -1.30
C LEU A 225 2.45 -3.59 -2.83
N ASN A 226 3.64 -3.71 -3.41
CA ASN A 226 3.79 -3.77 -4.85
C ASN A 226 3.59 -5.22 -5.36
N PRO A 227 2.52 -5.51 -6.13
CA PRO A 227 2.27 -6.86 -6.62
C PRO A 227 3.31 -7.34 -7.65
N GLU A 228 4.05 -6.44 -8.30
CA GLU A 228 5.04 -6.82 -9.34
C GLU A 228 6.29 -7.51 -8.75
N ASN A 229 6.75 -7.06 -7.59
CA ASN A 229 7.98 -7.56 -6.95
C ASN A 229 7.78 -8.06 -5.51
N GLN A 230 6.53 -8.02 -5.01
CA GLN A 230 6.15 -8.45 -3.67
C GLN A 230 6.83 -7.66 -2.54
N PHE A 231 7.35 -6.47 -2.83
CA PHE A 231 7.96 -5.61 -1.83
C PHE A 231 6.93 -4.69 -1.17
N GLN A 232 7.15 -4.42 0.12
CA GLN A 232 6.38 -3.50 0.93
C GLN A 232 7.08 -2.14 0.98
N TYR A 233 6.47 -1.13 0.38
CA TYR A 233 6.95 0.25 0.39
C TYR A 233 6.32 0.99 1.55
N VAL A 234 7.12 1.58 2.43
CA VAL A 234 6.59 2.38 3.53
C VAL A 234 6.60 3.84 3.13
N ALA A 235 5.41 4.36 2.82
CA ALA A 235 5.16 5.76 2.56
C ALA A 235 5.04 6.52 3.88
N ILE A 236 5.78 7.62 4.00
CA ILE A 236 5.74 8.53 5.15
C ILE A 236 4.56 9.48 5.01
N GLU A 237 4.46 10.15 3.86
CA GLU A 237 3.34 11.03 3.48
C GLU A 237 2.96 10.82 2.01
N SER A 238 1.75 11.26 1.64
CA SER A 238 1.21 11.18 0.29
C SER A 238 0.56 12.49 -0.11
N TYR A 239 0.79 12.93 -1.34
CA TYR A 239 0.28 14.18 -1.90
C TYR A 239 -0.35 13.94 -3.27
N THR A 240 -1.31 14.77 -3.65
CA THR A 240 -1.93 14.71 -4.98
C THR A 240 -1.07 15.40 -6.04
N ASN A 241 -0.34 16.44 -5.66
CA ASN A 241 0.46 17.25 -6.57
C ASN A 241 1.96 16.86 -6.52
N LYS A 242 2.57 16.75 -7.71
CA LYS A 242 4.00 16.50 -7.88
C LYS A 242 4.88 17.56 -7.22
N ASP A 243 4.53 18.83 -7.41
CA ASP A 243 5.37 19.94 -6.98
C ASP A 243 5.39 20.03 -5.46
N GLU A 244 4.23 19.81 -4.82
CA GLU A 244 4.10 19.71 -3.37
C GLU A 244 4.92 18.54 -2.81
N ALA A 245 4.80 17.34 -3.40
CA ALA A 245 5.60 16.19 -2.98
C ALA A 245 7.11 16.45 -3.14
N THR A 246 7.50 17.18 -4.18
CA THR A 246 8.91 17.52 -4.45
C THR A 246 9.42 18.55 -3.45
N GLU A 247 8.62 19.57 -3.13
CA GLU A 247 8.93 20.54 -2.09
C GLU A 247 9.13 19.86 -0.73
N LYS A 248 8.18 18.98 -0.36
CA LYS A 248 8.22 18.21 0.89
C LYS A 248 9.39 17.24 0.93
N TYR A 249 9.74 16.64 -0.20
CA TYR A 249 10.96 15.88 -0.32
C TYR A 249 12.19 16.77 -0.03
N LEU A 250 12.34 17.89 -0.74
CA LEU A 250 13.51 18.77 -0.64
C LEU A 250 13.69 19.37 0.75
N ASN A 251 12.59 19.68 1.44
CA ASN A 251 12.60 20.32 2.76
C ASN A 251 12.58 19.32 3.94
N ASN A 252 12.86 18.03 3.71
CA ASN A 252 12.88 16.99 4.76
C ASN A 252 11.53 16.81 5.48
N ILE A 253 10.42 16.94 4.76
CA ILE A 253 9.05 16.94 5.32
C ILE A 253 8.95 17.97 6.45
N ASP A 254 9.20 19.22 6.09
CA ASP A 254 9.24 20.36 7.02
C ASP A 254 10.25 20.16 8.16
N ASN A 255 11.44 19.63 7.82
CA ASN A 255 12.51 19.29 8.76
C ASN A 255 12.15 18.23 9.81
N ARG A 256 11.14 17.38 9.55
CA ARG A 256 10.74 16.28 10.45
C ARG A 256 11.38 14.94 10.09
N TYR A 257 11.80 14.75 8.84
CA TYR A 257 12.38 13.49 8.37
C TYR A 257 13.65 13.72 7.53
N PHE A 258 14.79 13.30 8.07
CA PHE A 258 16.11 13.44 7.43
C PHE A 258 16.64 12.14 6.81
N GLY A 259 15.87 11.04 6.89
CA GLY A 259 16.28 9.78 6.29
C GLY A 259 16.23 9.84 4.77
N ASP A 260 16.77 8.82 4.12
CA ASP A 260 16.62 8.70 2.66
C ASP A 260 15.15 8.57 2.29
N MET A 261 14.79 9.21 1.18
CA MET A 261 13.45 9.14 0.61
C MET A 261 13.55 9.15 -0.90
N TRP A 262 12.47 8.72 -1.54
CA TRP A 262 12.23 8.94 -2.96
C TRP A 262 10.73 9.09 -3.19
N ILE A 263 10.33 9.52 -4.38
CA ILE A 263 8.93 9.78 -4.68
C ILE A 263 8.41 8.63 -5.55
N LEU A 264 7.42 7.90 -5.03
CA LEU A 264 6.62 6.97 -5.81
C LEU A 264 5.41 7.70 -6.37
N HIS A 265 5.31 7.78 -7.69
CA HIS A 265 4.09 8.24 -8.35
C HIS A 265 3.22 7.02 -8.69
N ILE A 266 2.09 6.88 -8.00
CA ILE A 266 1.09 5.88 -8.33
C ILE A 266 0.22 6.46 -9.44
N ALA A 267 0.32 5.91 -10.64
CA ALA A 267 -0.43 6.35 -11.80
C ALA A 267 -1.91 5.91 -11.73
N LYS A 268 -2.79 6.65 -12.42
CA LYS A 268 -4.22 6.33 -12.51
C LYS A 268 -4.50 4.97 -13.14
N SER A 269 -3.67 4.58 -14.11
CA SER A 269 -3.86 3.37 -14.88
C SER A 269 -2.53 2.69 -15.21
N ARG A 270 -2.63 1.39 -15.53
CA ARG A 270 -1.49 0.61 -16.01
C ARG A 270 -0.92 1.19 -17.30
N VAL A 271 -1.76 1.58 -18.26
CA VAL A 271 -1.30 2.19 -19.53
C VAL A 271 -0.52 3.47 -19.29
N GLU A 272 -0.95 4.36 -18.39
CA GLU A 272 -0.22 5.58 -18.09
C GLU A 272 1.16 5.30 -17.48
N SER A 273 1.23 4.36 -16.54
CA SER A 273 2.50 3.90 -15.97
C SER A 273 3.46 3.39 -17.06
N TYR A 274 2.97 2.56 -17.97
CA TYR A 274 3.77 2.02 -19.07
C TYR A 274 4.14 3.07 -20.11
N LYS A 275 3.26 4.02 -20.44
CA LYS A 275 3.58 5.17 -21.31
C LYS A 275 4.72 6.01 -20.73
N LYS A 276 4.71 6.25 -19.41
CA LYS A 276 5.78 6.99 -18.75
C LYS A 276 7.11 6.25 -18.81
N LEU A 277 7.10 4.95 -18.54
CA LEU A 277 8.28 4.09 -18.66
C LEU A 277 8.80 4.05 -20.11
N LEU A 278 7.92 4.00 -21.11
CA LEU A 278 8.29 4.05 -22.52
C LEU A 278 8.96 5.37 -22.88
N GLN A 279 8.43 6.50 -22.40
CA GLN A 279 9.03 7.82 -22.61
C GLN A 279 10.46 7.90 -22.05
N GLU A 280 10.68 7.42 -20.82
CA GLU A 280 12.02 7.35 -20.22
C GLU A 280 12.96 6.43 -21.01
N THR A 281 12.44 5.30 -21.48
CA THR A 281 13.18 4.33 -22.29
C THR A 281 13.64 4.93 -23.61
N ARG A 282 12.74 5.64 -24.31
CA ARG A 282 13.07 6.36 -25.56
C ARG A 282 14.10 7.45 -25.33
N LEU A 283 13.95 8.26 -24.27
CA LEU A 283 14.92 9.30 -23.93
C LEU A 283 16.32 8.73 -23.68
N ILE A 284 16.43 7.63 -22.92
CA ILE A 284 17.71 6.97 -22.68
C ILE A 284 18.27 6.39 -23.99
N LYS A 285 17.44 5.72 -24.79
CA LYS A 285 17.84 5.18 -26.10
C LYS A 285 18.44 6.27 -27.00
N ASP A 286 17.84 7.46 -27.02
CA ASP A 286 18.31 8.59 -27.82
C ASP A 286 19.57 9.26 -27.24
N THR A 287 19.77 9.18 -25.92
CA THR A 287 20.90 9.82 -25.21
C THR A 287 22.15 8.92 -25.15
N VAL A 288 22.01 7.60 -25.28
CA VAL A 288 23.14 6.66 -25.32
C VAL A 288 23.92 6.87 -26.63
N LYS A 289 25.02 7.63 -26.53
CA LYS A 289 26.03 7.80 -27.58
C LYS A 289 26.71 6.45 -27.89
N ASP A 290 27.26 6.33 -29.10
CA ASP A 290 27.89 5.14 -29.74
C ASP A 290 29.05 4.46 -28.96
N ASP A 291 29.25 4.77 -27.69
CA ASP A 291 30.36 4.34 -26.83
C ASP A 291 30.33 2.83 -26.50
N THR A 292 29.22 2.13 -26.78
CA THR A 292 29.10 0.67 -26.62
C THR A 292 29.58 -0.12 -27.84
N VAL A 293 29.97 0.55 -28.93
CA VAL A 293 30.50 -0.09 -30.15
C VAL A 293 32.01 -0.10 -30.09
N LEU A 294 32.58 -1.26 -29.75
CA LEU A 294 34.01 -1.52 -29.87
C LEU A 294 34.33 -1.77 -31.35
N THR A 295 35.39 -1.16 -31.87
CA THR A 295 35.82 -1.38 -33.26
C THR A 295 37.15 -2.10 -33.28
N GLU A 296 37.22 -3.19 -34.02
CA GLU A 296 38.42 -3.97 -34.25
C GLU A 296 38.65 -4.12 -35.76
N SER A 297 39.81 -3.67 -36.23
CA SER A 297 40.20 -3.85 -37.63
C SER A 297 41.08 -5.07 -37.75
N LEU A 298 40.58 -6.11 -38.42
CA LEU A 298 41.32 -7.35 -38.61
C LEU A 298 41.90 -7.36 -40.02
N SER A 299 43.22 -7.25 -40.14
CA SER A 299 43.86 -7.31 -41.45
C SER A 299 43.85 -8.75 -41.98
N TYR A 300 43.34 -8.93 -43.20
CA TYR A 300 43.26 -10.22 -43.92
C TYR A 300 44.61 -10.97 -44.02
N ILE A 301 45.72 -10.26 -43.78
CA ILE A 301 47.09 -10.77 -43.80
C ILE A 301 47.30 -11.94 -42.79
N GLY A 302 46.42 -12.09 -41.80
CA GLY A 302 46.49 -13.14 -40.78
C GLY A 302 45.81 -14.49 -41.08
N GLY A 303 45.13 -14.67 -42.22
CA GLY A 303 44.53 -15.97 -42.58
C GLY A 303 43.44 -16.46 -41.62
N HIS A 304 42.53 -15.57 -41.19
CA HIS A 304 41.38 -15.91 -40.36
C HIS A 304 40.08 -15.94 -41.18
N ASN A 305 39.15 -16.82 -40.80
CA ASN A 305 37.82 -16.94 -41.44
C ASN A 305 36.73 -16.12 -40.70
N ILE A 306 37.12 -14.99 -40.11
CA ILE A 306 36.19 -14.11 -39.39
C ILE A 306 35.60 -13.12 -40.39
N GLU A 307 34.28 -13.15 -40.54
CA GLU A 307 33.57 -12.28 -41.49
C GLU A 307 33.42 -10.86 -40.96
N ASN A 308 33.40 -9.88 -41.86
CA ASN A 308 33.12 -8.50 -41.50
C ASN A 308 31.68 -8.36 -41.03
N GLY A 309 31.46 -7.53 -40.00
CA GLY A 309 30.13 -7.35 -39.42
C GLY A 309 30.17 -6.91 -37.97
N TYR A 310 29.01 -6.98 -37.32
CA TYR A 310 28.80 -6.56 -35.94
C TYR A 310 28.43 -7.76 -35.08
N TYR A 311 29.25 -8.03 -34.06
CA TYR A 311 29.13 -9.19 -33.19
C TYR A 311 28.67 -8.77 -31.80
N LEU A 312 27.65 -9.43 -31.27
CA LEU A 312 27.16 -9.21 -29.90
C LEU A 312 27.97 -10.05 -28.91
N ILE A 313 29.03 -9.46 -28.38
CA ILE A 313 29.98 -10.10 -27.46
C ILE A 313 29.43 -10.11 -26.04
N THR A 314 29.49 -11.28 -25.40
CA THR A 314 29.14 -11.47 -23.98
C THR A 314 30.38 -11.40 -23.11
N ASN A 315 31.39 -12.20 -23.44
CA ASN A 315 32.62 -12.34 -22.66
C ASN A 315 33.81 -12.59 -23.58
N ILE A 316 34.98 -12.16 -23.12
CA ILE A 316 36.27 -12.36 -23.77
C ILE A 316 37.16 -13.16 -22.81
N PHE A 317 37.69 -14.29 -23.27
CA PHE A 317 38.46 -15.22 -22.44
C PHE A 317 39.89 -15.37 -22.93
N LYS A 318 40.85 -15.24 -22.02
CA LYS A 318 42.26 -15.51 -22.29
C LYS A 318 42.65 -16.99 -22.23
N ARG A 319 41.95 -17.79 -21.40
CA ARG A 319 42.27 -19.20 -21.15
C ARG A 319 41.09 -20.11 -21.46
N GLU A 320 41.40 -21.28 -22.01
CA GLU A 320 40.44 -22.31 -22.43
C GLU A 320 39.49 -22.74 -21.30
N ASN A 321 40.02 -22.97 -20.10
CA ASN A 321 39.25 -23.48 -18.97
C ASN A 321 38.12 -22.54 -18.51
N TYR A 322 38.31 -21.21 -18.61
CA TYR A 322 37.25 -20.25 -18.31
C TYR A 322 36.24 -20.15 -19.45
N PHE A 323 36.71 -20.28 -20.69
CA PHE A 323 35.86 -20.32 -21.88
C PHE A 323 34.90 -21.51 -21.83
N GLU A 324 35.38 -22.73 -21.55
CA GLU A 324 34.53 -23.92 -21.48
C GLU A 324 33.42 -23.76 -20.42
N ARG A 325 33.76 -23.24 -19.24
CA ARG A 325 32.79 -22.97 -18.17
C ARG A 325 31.78 -21.90 -18.57
N GLY A 326 32.23 -20.84 -19.25
CA GLY A 326 31.37 -19.79 -19.78
C GLY A 326 30.37 -20.34 -20.80
N MET A 327 30.86 -21.13 -21.77
CA MET A 327 30.02 -21.77 -22.78
C MET A 327 29.00 -22.74 -22.16
N ALA A 328 29.42 -23.55 -21.18
CA ALA A 328 28.52 -24.44 -20.47
C ALA A 328 27.41 -23.67 -19.73
N LYS A 329 27.75 -22.54 -19.09
CA LYS A 329 26.78 -21.68 -18.40
C LYS A 329 25.75 -21.09 -19.38
N LEU A 330 26.21 -20.55 -20.51
CA LEU A 330 25.33 -19.98 -21.53
C LEU A 330 24.41 -21.05 -22.15
N ARG A 331 24.95 -22.24 -22.47
CA ARG A 331 24.13 -23.37 -22.97
C ARG A 331 23.13 -23.88 -21.94
N ALA A 332 23.50 -23.91 -20.65
CA ALA A 332 22.57 -24.26 -19.58
C ALA A 332 21.41 -23.24 -19.44
N GLN A 333 21.62 -22.00 -19.87
CA GLN A 333 20.57 -20.98 -19.99
C GLN A 333 19.73 -21.11 -21.28
N GLY A 334 19.97 -22.15 -22.09
CA GLY A 334 19.26 -22.38 -23.35
C GLY A 334 19.77 -21.55 -24.53
N LEU A 335 20.94 -20.92 -24.40
CA LEU A 335 21.55 -20.11 -25.46
C LEU A 335 22.46 -20.94 -26.35
N GLU A 336 22.64 -20.48 -27.59
CA GLU A 336 23.55 -21.06 -28.58
C GLU A 336 24.73 -20.12 -28.85
N PRO A 337 25.65 -19.95 -27.89
CA PRO A 337 26.79 -19.06 -28.07
C PRO A 337 27.73 -19.62 -29.14
N GLN A 338 28.25 -18.71 -29.96
CA GLN A 338 29.32 -18.96 -30.91
C GLN A 338 30.61 -18.26 -30.44
N TYR A 339 31.73 -18.59 -31.04
CA TYR A 339 33.00 -17.98 -30.66
C TYR A 339 33.99 -17.93 -31.81
N PHE A 340 34.94 -17.01 -31.71
CA PHE A 340 36.12 -16.98 -32.57
C PHE A 340 37.35 -16.60 -31.74
N ARG A 341 38.53 -16.92 -32.25
CA ARG A 341 39.78 -16.47 -31.65
C ARG A 341 40.26 -15.22 -32.39
N ASN A 342 40.39 -14.12 -31.66
CA ASN A 342 40.85 -12.86 -32.26
C ASN A 342 42.34 -12.99 -32.65
N PRO A 343 42.71 -12.85 -33.94
CA PRO A 343 44.10 -13.01 -34.39
C PRO A 343 45.08 -12.00 -33.80
N LYS A 344 44.57 -10.84 -33.35
CA LYS A 344 45.40 -9.73 -32.84
C LYS A 344 45.92 -10.00 -31.43
N ASP A 345 45.08 -10.52 -30.54
CA ASP A 345 45.40 -10.74 -29.12
C ASP A 345 45.37 -12.21 -28.68
N ASN A 346 44.93 -13.11 -29.56
CA ASN A 346 44.73 -14.54 -29.32
C ASN A 346 43.68 -14.90 -28.25
N TYR A 347 42.81 -13.96 -27.86
CA TYR A 347 41.73 -14.23 -26.92
C TYR A 347 40.51 -14.81 -27.63
N ILE A 348 39.69 -15.54 -26.86
CA ILE A 348 38.49 -16.21 -27.34
C ILE A 348 37.29 -15.29 -27.07
N TYR A 349 36.70 -14.78 -28.14
CA TYR A 349 35.55 -13.89 -28.09
C TYR A 349 34.29 -14.74 -28.25
N VAL A 350 33.40 -14.67 -27.26
CA VAL A 350 32.12 -15.39 -27.28
C VAL A 350 31.01 -14.42 -27.64
N TYR A 351 30.23 -14.77 -28.67
CA TYR A 351 29.15 -13.94 -29.19
C TYR A 351 27.85 -14.73 -29.33
N LEU A 352 26.71 -14.03 -29.21
CA LEU A 352 25.38 -14.63 -29.33
C LEU A 352 24.81 -14.52 -30.75
N LYS A 353 25.02 -13.36 -31.40
CA LYS A 353 24.56 -13.10 -32.76
C LYS A 353 25.56 -12.24 -33.53
N ARG A 354 25.56 -12.41 -34.86
CA ARG A 354 26.22 -11.53 -35.83
C ARG A 354 25.15 -10.82 -36.64
N HIS A 355 25.40 -9.56 -36.95
CA HIS A 355 24.59 -8.73 -37.85
C HIS A 355 25.48 -8.08 -38.89
N ASP A 356 24.92 -7.81 -40.07
CA ASP A 356 25.66 -7.15 -41.17
C ASP A 356 25.65 -5.63 -41.02
N ASN A 357 24.66 -5.08 -40.33
CA ASN A 357 24.52 -3.65 -40.08
C ASN A 357 24.46 -3.31 -38.59
N LEU A 358 24.86 -2.07 -38.28
CA LEU A 358 24.93 -1.57 -36.91
C LEU A 358 23.55 -1.43 -36.28
N GLU A 359 22.53 -1.06 -37.05
CA GLU A 359 21.18 -0.81 -36.54
C GLU A 359 20.52 -2.11 -36.03
N GLU A 360 20.66 -3.22 -36.74
CA GLU A 360 20.20 -4.54 -36.28
C GLU A 360 20.97 -5.02 -35.04
N ALA A 361 22.28 -4.77 -34.99
CA ALA A 361 23.08 -5.09 -33.82
C ALA A 361 22.64 -4.27 -32.59
N LYS A 362 22.33 -2.97 -32.79
CA LYS A 362 21.78 -2.09 -31.76
C LYS A 362 20.41 -2.56 -31.29
N GLN A 363 19.51 -2.92 -32.20
CA GLN A 363 18.20 -3.46 -31.86
C GLN A 363 18.32 -4.74 -31.02
N SER A 364 19.17 -5.68 -31.44
CA SER A 364 19.41 -6.92 -30.70
C SER A 364 20.12 -6.68 -29.36
N LEU A 365 20.97 -5.65 -29.25
CA LEU A 365 21.51 -5.22 -27.97
C LEU A 365 20.41 -4.69 -27.05
N PHE A 366 19.57 -3.76 -27.53
CA PHE A 366 18.54 -3.11 -26.73
C PHE A 366 17.47 -4.07 -26.24
N SER A 367 17.16 -5.11 -27.01
CA SER A 367 16.21 -6.15 -26.63
C SER A 367 16.82 -7.28 -25.79
N ASN A 368 18.08 -7.18 -25.33
CA ASN A 368 18.77 -8.28 -24.64
C ASN A 368 18.73 -9.60 -25.45
N VAL A 369 18.92 -9.47 -26.77
CA VAL A 369 18.78 -10.57 -27.75
C VAL A 369 17.39 -11.22 -27.62
N ASN A 370 16.34 -10.39 -27.69
CA ASN A 370 14.94 -10.78 -27.51
C ASN A 370 14.67 -11.45 -26.16
N ASN A 371 15.07 -10.80 -25.07
CA ASN A 371 14.88 -11.23 -23.68
C ASN A 371 15.53 -12.59 -23.36
N SER A 372 16.55 -13.00 -24.12
CA SER A 372 17.23 -14.28 -23.92
C SER A 372 18.47 -14.17 -23.03
N TYR A 373 19.04 -12.97 -22.85
CA TYR A 373 20.28 -12.80 -22.09
C TYR A 373 20.30 -11.51 -21.25
N ASP A 374 20.50 -11.65 -19.94
CA ASP A 374 20.48 -10.52 -18.97
C ASP A 374 21.86 -10.00 -18.55
N GLY A 375 22.94 -10.58 -19.07
CA GLY A 375 24.30 -10.17 -18.72
C GLY A 375 24.81 -8.96 -19.52
N ASP A 376 26.08 -8.63 -19.30
CA ASP A 376 26.74 -7.57 -20.07
C ASP A 376 26.93 -7.99 -21.54
N LEU A 377 26.60 -7.04 -22.44
CA LEU A 377 26.69 -7.19 -23.89
C LEU A 377 27.34 -5.96 -24.50
N TYR A 378 28.15 -6.20 -25.53
CA TYR A 378 28.88 -5.20 -26.29
C TYR A 378 28.75 -5.49 -27.78
N ILE A 379 28.76 -4.44 -28.61
CA ILE A 379 28.83 -4.60 -30.05
C ILE A 379 30.30 -4.51 -30.45
N LEU A 380 30.85 -5.55 -31.05
CA LEU A 380 32.16 -5.55 -31.67
C LEU A 380 32.02 -5.45 -33.18
N LYS A 381 32.44 -4.33 -33.75
CA LYS A 381 32.52 -4.10 -35.19
C LYS A 381 33.83 -4.66 -35.72
N ILE A 382 33.75 -5.61 -36.64
CA ILE A 382 34.90 -6.19 -37.36
C ILE A 382 34.91 -5.66 -38.78
N GLN A 383 36.03 -5.05 -39.18
CA GLN A 383 36.22 -4.46 -40.52
C GLN A 383 37.54 -4.86 -41.15
#